data_AF-A0A1S3RXR8-F1
#
_entry.id   AF-A0A1S3RXR8-F1
#
_cell.length_a   1.000
_cell.length_b   1.000
_cell.length_c   1.000
_cell.angle_alpha   90.00
_cell.angle_beta   90.00
_cell.angle_gamma   90.00
#
_symmetry.space_group_name_H-M   'P 1'
#
loop_
_entity.id
_entity.type
_entity.pdbx_description
1 polymer ?
#
loop_
_entity_poly.entity_id
_entity_poly.type
_entity_poly.pdbx_seq_one_letter_code
_entity_poly.pdbx_strand_id
1 'polypeptide(L)'
;MDFQPRDSEMYYLTIEKRVPKTFSYIGRTFPNGQVVNIGQNCGIIAIVEHELLHALGFWHEQSRYDRDEYVTIVNENILEGYQNNFNKYSENDTTTLGTPYDYYSVMHYSKDAFTNGNGSTIITKQPEFQEVIGQRLEMSSNDVLKLNRMYSCNASVAFKESCSFSNSGLCGMSRCSRSAEKGSENGWERVTQAAGGPYTDHSNLGTNVFILGQLSQKWNLLQTRGQ
;
A
#
# COMPACT_ATOMS: atom_id res chain seq x y z
N MET A 1 -7.99 -12.37 -1.28
CA MET A 1 -6.82 -13.19 -1.62
C MET A 1 -6.23 -13.76 -0.34
N ASP A 2 -5.78 -15.02 -0.38
CA ASP A 2 -5.13 -15.70 0.76
C ASP A 2 -4.10 -16.72 0.22
N PHE A 3 -3.13 -17.09 1.05
CA PHE A 3 -2.08 -18.07 0.71
C PHE A 3 -2.15 -19.28 1.64
N GLN A 4 -2.14 -20.48 1.06
CA GLN A 4 -2.12 -21.73 1.80
C GLN A 4 -0.92 -22.60 1.39
N PRO A 5 -0.36 -23.42 2.29
CA PRO A 5 0.56 -24.48 1.90
C PRO A 5 -0.09 -25.37 0.84
N ARG A 6 0.68 -25.71 -0.20
CA ARG A 6 0.21 -26.60 -1.25
C ARG A 6 -0.13 -27.98 -0.69
N ASP A 7 -1.22 -28.56 -1.17
CA ASP A 7 -1.58 -29.96 -0.97
C ASP A 7 -1.37 -30.75 -2.27
N SER A 8 -2.32 -30.65 -3.21
CA SER A 8 -2.37 -31.44 -4.45
C SER A 8 -2.58 -30.59 -5.70
N GLU A 9 -2.54 -29.25 -5.58
CA GLU A 9 -2.79 -28.34 -6.68
C GLU A 9 -1.75 -28.49 -7.79
N MET A 10 -2.23 -28.46 -9.04
CA MET A 10 -1.37 -28.49 -10.23
C MET A 10 -0.61 -27.19 -10.45
N TYR A 11 -1.20 -26.05 -10.10
CA TYR A 11 -0.56 -24.74 -10.21
C TYR A 11 -0.28 -24.22 -8.81
N TYR A 12 0.98 -23.92 -8.53
CA TYR A 12 1.44 -23.42 -7.25
C TYR A 12 2.69 -22.57 -7.41
N LEU A 13 3.00 -21.76 -6.41
CA LEU A 13 4.25 -20.99 -6.36
C LEU A 13 5.29 -21.75 -5.53
N THR A 14 6.53 -21.77 -6.02
CA THR A 14 7.70 -22.23 -5.28
C THR A 14 8.52 -21.00 -4.91
N ILE A 15 8.50 -20.62 -3.64
CA ILE A 15 9.31 -19.51 -3.13
C ILE A 15 10.68 -20.05 -2.74
N GLU A 16 11.73 -19.56 -3.38
CA GLU A 16 13.08 -20.09 -3.20
C GLU A 16 14.17 -19.01 -3.33
N LYS A 17 15.40 -19.38 -2.96
CA LYS A 17 16.60 -18.54 -3.05
C LYS A 17 17.68 -19.31 -3.79
N ARG A 18 17.57 -19.38 -5.12
CA ARG A 18 18.54 -20.08 -5.98
C ARG A 18 19.65 -19.16 -6.48
N VAL A 19 19.31 -17.92 -6.80
CA VAL A 19 20.26 -16.94 -7.37
C VAL A 19 20.17 -15.58 -6.67
N PRO A 20 21.21 -14.73 -6.77
CA PRO A 20 21.20 -13.41 -6.11
C PRO A 20 20.11 -12.45 -6.61
N LYS A 21 19.64 -12.61 -7.85
CA LYS A 21 18.63 -11.74 -8.47
C LYS A 21 17.22 -12.09 -8.03
N THR A 22 16.34 -11.11 -7.84
CA THR A 22 14.92 -11.33 -7.53
C THR A 22 14.09 -11.32 -8.81
N PHE A 23 13.19 -12.29 -8.97
CA PHE A 23 12.28 -12.34 -10.12
C PHE A 23 11.07 -13.26 -9.88
N SER A 24 10.04 -13.03 -10.68
CA SER A 24 8.81 -13.81 -10.75
C SER A 24 8.26 -13.77 -12.17
N TYR A 25 7.51 -14.80 -12.56
CA TYR A 25 6.74 -14.77 -13.81
C TYR A 25 5.42 -14.02 -13.60
N ILE A 26 4.85 -13.54 -14.70
CA ILE A 26 3.65 -12.70 -14.63
C ILE A 26 2.40 -13.55 -14.82
N GLY A 27 1.60 -13.60 -13.76
CA GLY A 27 0.40 -14.43 -13.69
C GLY A 27 0.68 -15.92 -13.56
N ARG A 28 -0.39 -16.72 -13.63
CA ARG A 28 -0.34 -18.18 -13.56
C ARG A 28 0.13 -18.76 -14.90
N THR A 29 1.41 -19.13 -14.98
CA THR A 29 2.04 -19.51 -16.25
C THR A 29 2.22 -21.02 -16.41
N PHE A 30 2.81 -21.70 -15.42
CA PHE A 30 3.24 -23.10 -15.59
C PHE A 30 2.52 -24.07 -14.66
N PRO A 31 2.07 -25.25 -15.16
CA PRO A 31 1.69 -26.35 -14.28
C PRO A 31 2.93 -26.96 -13.61
N ASN A 32 2.71 -27.68 -12.52
CA ASN A 32 3.75 -28.32 -11.70
C ASN A 32 4.73 -27.37 -10.99
N GLY A 33 4.34 -26.10 -10.83
CA GLY A 33 5.04 -25.15 -9.98
C GLY A 33 5.71 -24.03 -10.78
N GLN A 34 5.58 -22.80 -10.27
CA GLN A 34 6.20 -21.60 -10.83
C GLN A 34 7.08 -20.95 -9.77
N VAL A 35 8.33 -20.64 -10.14
CA VAL A 35 9.30 -20.07 -9.22
C VAL A 35 9.03 -18.60 -8.94
N VAL A 36 9.11 -18.23 -7.67
CA VAL A 36 9.33 -16.86 -7.20
C VAL A 36 10.68 -16.85 -6.48
N ASN A 37 11.70 -16.26 -7.10
CA ASN A 37 13.05 -16.26 -6.52
C ASN A 37 13.25 -14.99 -5.70
N ILE A 38 13.49 -15.16 -4.39
CA ILE A 38 13.85 -14.06 -3.49
C ILE A 38 15.38 -14.05 -3.33
N GLY A 39 16.01 -13.03 -3.89
CA GLY A 39 17.46 -12.88 -3.93
C GLY A 39 18.12 -12.72 -2.55
N GLN A 40 19.46 -12.69 -2.56
CA GLN A 40 20.24 -12.37 -1.36
C GLN A 40 19.89 -10.94 -0.90
N ASN A 41 19.64 -10.76 0.40
CA ASN A 41 19.23 -9.49 1.00
C ASN A 41 17.91 -8.91 0.46
N CYS A 42 17.08 -9.74 -0.19
CA CYS A 42 15.79 -9.31 -0.76
C CYS A 42 14.57 -9.78 0.05
N GLY A 43 14.78 -10.40 1.22
CA GLY A 43 13.71 -10.91 2.09
C GLY A 43 12.97 -9.83 2.89
N ILE A 44 12.83 -8.63 2.34
CA ILE A 44 12.03 -7.55 2.95
C ILE A 44 10.61 -7.57 2.39
N ILE A 45 9.64 -7.15 3.20
CA ILE A 45 8.20 -7.29 2.90
C ILE A 45 7.86 -6.71 1.52
N ALA A 46 8.24 -5.46 1.23
CA ALA A 46 7.91 -4.80 -0.03
C ALA A 46 8.48 -5.51 -1.28
N ILE A 47 9.64 -6.16 -1.18
CA ILE A 47 10.21 -6.92 -2.31
C ILE A 47 9.42 -8.22 -2.49
N VAL A 48 9.07 -8.90 -1.41
CA VAL A 48 8.22 -10.10 -1.50
C VAL A 48 6.85 -9.75 -2.08
N GLU A 49 6.24 -8.64 -1.66
CA GLU A 49 4.99 -8.12 -2.22
C GLU A 49 5.12 -7.83 -3.73
N HIS A 50 6.20 -7.16 -4.15
CA HIS A 50 6.49 -6.88 -5.56
C HIS A 50 6.50 -8.15 -6.43
N GLU A 51 7.23 -9.18 -5.99
CA GLU A 51 7.33 -10.43 -6.74
C GLU A 51 6.05 -11.27 -6.72
N LEU A 52 5.29 -11.18 -5.63
CA LEU A 52 3.96 -11.79 -5.56
C LEU A 52 2.96 -11.06 -6.45
N LEU A 53 3.01 -9.73 -6.55
CA LEU A 53 2.18 -8.97 -7.49
C LEU A 53 2.48 -9.36 -8.94
N HIS A 54 3.75 -9.57 -9.30
CA HIS A 54 4.08 -10.19 -10.58
C HIS A 54 3.38 -11.55 -10.75
N ALA A 55 3.52 -12.47 -9.80
CA ALA A 55 2.86 -13.79 -9.87
C ALA A 55 1.33 -13.71 -9.97
N LEU A 56 0.73 -12.62 -9.47
CA LEU A 56 -0.69 -12.31 -9.54
C LEU A 56 -1.12 -11.60 -10.83
N GLY A 57 -0.18 -11.27 -11.72
CA GLY A 57 -0.46 -10.76 -13.07
C GLY A 57 -0.12 -9.28 -13.29
N PHE A 58 0.63 -8.66 -12.39
CA PHE A 58 1.01 -7.25 -12.52
C PHE A 58 2.31 -7.11 -13.31
N TRP A 59 2.28 -6.25 -14.33
CA TRP A 59 3.49 -5.70 -14.92
C TRP A 59 4.01 -4.52 -14.08
N HIS A 60 5.21 -4.04 -14.37
CA HIS A 60 5.70 -2.81 -13.75
C HIS A 60 4.87 -1.59 -14.14
N GLU A 61 4.72 -0.62 -13.23
CA GLU A 61 3.89 0.56 -13.47
C GLU A 61 4.42 1.41 -14.64
N GLN A 62 5.75 1.51 -14.82
CA GLN A 62 6.36 2.21 -15.95
C GLN A 62 6.21 1.51 -17.31
N SER A 63 5.60 0.32 -17.34
CA SER A 63 5.28 -0.43 -18.55
C SER A 63 3.83 -0.27 -19.01
N ARG A 64 3.02 0.55 -18.32
CA ARG A 64 1.68 0.90 -18.80
C ARG A 64 1.70 1.54 -20.19
N TYR A 65 0.64 1.31 -20.96
CA TYR A 65 0.49 1.89 -22.30
C TYR A 65 0.50 3.43 -22.30
N ASP A 66 -0.07 4.04 -21.25
CA ASP A 66 -0.22 5.48 -21.04
C ASP A 66 0.98 6.14 -20.32
N ARG A 67 2.03 5.38 -19.98
CA ARG A 67 3.12 5.87 -19.12
C ARG A 67 3.86 7.11 -19.66
N ASP A 68 3.89 7.32 -20.97
CA ASP A 68 4.61 8.47 -21.59
C ASP A 68 3.96 9.82 -21.25
N GLU A 69 2.71 9.82 -20.77
CA GLU A 69 2.04 11.01 -20.22
C GLU A 69 2.57 11.41 -18.84
N TYR A 70 3.23 10.48 -18.13
CA TYR A 70 3.60 10.60 -16.72
C TYR A 70 5.12 10.55 -16.48
N VAL A 71 5.84 9.82 -17.34
CA VAL A 71 7.30 9.69 -17.26
C VAL A 71 7.93 9.74 -18.66
N THR A 72 9.20 10.08 -18.71
CA THR A 72 10.05 10.01 -19.90
C THR A 72 11.12 8.97 -19.65
N ILE A 73 11.26 8.01 -20.57
CA ILE A 73 12.36 7.05 -20.54
C ILE A 73 13.53 7.63 -21.33
N VAL A 74 14.67 7.77 -20.67
CA VAL A 74 15.90 8.34 -21.24
C VAL A 74 16.78 7.18 -21.70
N ASN A 75 16.55 6.73 -22.94
CA ASN A 75 17.19 5.52 -23.48
C ASN A 75 18.72 5.59 -23.48
N GLU A 76 19.30 6.78 -23.68
CA GLU A 76 20.73 7.02 -23.66
C GLU A 76 21.38 6.81 -22.28
N ASN A 77 20.58 6.84 -21.21
CA ASN A 77 21.05 6.57 -19.85
C ASN A 77 20.88 5.10 -19.45
N ILE A 78 20.26 4.26 -20.27
CA ILE A 78 20.04 2.84 -19.97
C ILE A 78 21.30 2.04 -20.31
N LEU A 79 21.66 1.11 -19.43
CA LEU A 79 22.72 0.14 -19.69
C LEU A 79 22.42 -0.69 -20.95
N GLU A 80 23.41 -0.84 -21.83
CA GLU A 80 23.24 -1.58 -23.08
C GLU A 80 22.72 -3.01 -22.85
N GLY A 81 21.67 -3.40 -23.59
CA GLY A 81 21.00 -4.70 -23.47
C GLY A 81 19.82 -4.72 -22.49
N TYR A 82 19.59 -3.65 -21.72
CA TYR A 82 18.51 -3.57 -20.73
C TYR A 82 17.29 -2.75 -21.17
N GLN A 83 17.27 -2.23 -22.40
CA GLN A 83 16.18 -1.39 -22.92
C GLN A 83 14.82 -2.11 -22.88
N ASN A 84 14.80 -3.43 -23.06
CA ASN A 84 13.56 -4.22 -23.03
C ASN A 84 12.81 -4.15 -21.68
N ASN A 85 13.49 -3.82 -20.57
CA ASN A 85 12.85 -3.66 -19.26
C ASN A 85 11.98 -2.39 -19.17
N PHE A 86 12.04 -1.53 -20.18
CA PHE A 86 11.27 -0.28 -20.27
C PHE A 86 10.20 -0.32 -21.36
N ASN A 87 9.96 -1.51 -21.93
CA ASN A 87 8.91 -1.72 -22.91
C ASN A 87 7.54 -1.44 -22.30
N LYS A 88 6.68 -0.79 -23.09
CA LYS A 88 5.27 -0.66 -22.80
C LYS A 88 4.53 -1.89 -23.31
N TYR A 89 3.45 -2.25 -22.63
CA TYR A 89 2.49 -3.24 -23.12
C TYR A 89 1.26 -2.54 -23.68
N SER A 90 0.59 -3.18 -24.64
CA SER A 90 -0.57 -2.57 -25.30
C SER A 90 -1.81 -2.58 -24.40
N GLU A 91 -2.82 -1.78 -24.77
CA GLU A 91 -4.15 -1.82 -24.14
C GLU A 91 -4.87 -3.16 -24.32
N ASN A 92 -4.44 -3.99 -25.27
CA ASN A 92 -4.97 -5.34 -25.46
C ASN A 92 -4.35 -6.35 -24.47
N ASP A 93 -3.13 -6.09 -24.02
CA ASP A 93 -2.38 -6.99 -23.13
C ASP A 93 -2.51 -6.58 -21.65
N THR A 94 -2.80 -5.31 -21.40
CA THR A 94 -2.82 -4.72 -20.05
C THR A 94 -4.01 -3.80 -19.85
N THR A 95 -4.40 -3.64 -18.59
CA THR A 95 -5.47 -2.74 -18.18
C THR A 95 -5.04 -1.94 -16.96
N THR A 96 -5.50 -0.70 -16.87
CA THR A 96 -5.29 0.17 -15.71
C THR A 96 -6.27 -0.13 -14.58
N LEU A 97 -7.26 -0.99 -14.85
CA LEU A 97 -8.40 -1.29 -13.97
C LEU A 97 -9.08 -0.01 -13.45
N GLY A 98 -9.09 1.06 -14.25
CA GLY A 98 -9.69 2.35 -13.89
C GLY A 98 -8.97 3.09 -12.76
N THR A 99 -7.64 2.96 -12.68
CA THR A 99 -6.81 3.70 -11.72
C THR A 99 -5.86 4.66 -12.44
N PRO A 100 -5.56 5.84 -11.85
CA PRO A 100 -4.56 6.74 -12.40
C PRO A 100 -3.17 6.11 -12.40
N TYR A 101 -2.22 6.72 -13.11
CA TYR A 101 -0.81 6.35 -13.00
C TYR A 101 -0.31 6.59 -11.58
N ASP A 102 0.41 5.61 -11.04
CA ASP A 102 0.79 5.63 -9.63
C ASP A 102 2.31 5.67 -9.41
N TYR A 103 2.82 6.88 -9.16
CA TYR A 103 4.23 7.09 -8.81
C TYR A 103 4.64 6.41 -7.49
N TYR A 104 3.68 6.11 -6.61
CA TYR A 104 3.93 5.44 -5.33
C TYR A 104 3.85 3.91 -5.43
N SER A 105 3.54 3.36 -6.61
CA SER A 105 3.37 1.92 -6.78
C SER A 105 4.65 1.17 -6.39
N VAL A 106 4.51 0.09 -5.62
CA VAL A 106 5.63 -0.81 -5.33
C VAL A 106 6.13 -1.48 -6.62
N MET A 107 5.28 -1.52 -7.67
CA MET A 107 5.60 -2.02 -9.01
C MET A 107 6.32 -1.00 -9.89
N HIS A 108 6.55 0.23 -9.44
CA HIS A 108 7.30 1.21 -10.20
C HIS A 108 8.82 1.04 -10.01
N TYR A 109 9.58 1.21 -11.09
CA TYR A 109 11.04 1.30 -11.03
C TYR A 109 11.52 2.59 -10.37
N SER A 110 12.72 2.56 -9.77
CA SER A 110 13.38 3.78 -9.33
C SER A 110 13.88 4.60 -10.53
N LYS A 111 14.14 5.89 -10.29
CA LYS A 111 14.66 6.81 -11.32
C LYS A 111 15.96 6.33 -12.00
N ASP A 112 16.80 5.59 -11.27
CA ASP A 112 18.12 5.14 -11.72
C ASP A 112 18.15 3.63 -12.06
N ALA A 113 16.98 3.00 -12.22
CA ALA A 113 16.89 1.59 -12.59
C ALA A 113 17.67 1.34 -13.88
N PHE A 114 18.60 0.38 -13.86
CA PHE A 114 19.45 0.01 -15.01
C PHE A 114 20.22 1.18 -15.64
N THR A 115 20.59 2.20 -14.87
CA THR A 115 21.41 3.31 -15.38
C THR A 115 22.82 2.86 -15.79
N ASN A 116 23.37 3.49 -16.82
CA ASN A 116 24.78 3.40 -17.21
C ASN A 116 25.68 4.40 -16.46
N GLY A 117 25.12 5.18 -15.53
CA GLY A 117 25.82 6.19 -14.73
C GLY A 117 25.79 7.61 -15.32
N ASN A 118 25.24 7.82 -16.51
CA ASN A 118 25.15 9.15 -17.15
C ASN A 118 23.92 9.96 -16.71
N GLY A 119 23.10 9.42 -15.82
CA GLY A 119 21.90 10.08 -15.27
C GLY A 119 20.77 9.10 -15.02
N SER A 120 19.61 9.62 -14.61
CA SER A 120 18.41 8.82 -14.40
C SER A 120 17.85 8.28 -15.72
N THR A 121 17.34 7.06 -15.70
CA THR A 121 16.69 6.39 -16.83
C THR A 121 15.21 6.73 -16.93
N ILE A 122 14.59 7.12 -15.81
CA ILE A 122 13.19 7.55 -15.74
C ILE A 122 13.12 8.97 -15.19
N ILE A 123 12.55 9.88 -15.98
CA ILE A 123 12.29 11.27 -15.60
C ILE A 123 10.78 11.49 -15.51
N THR A 124 10.27 11.75 -14.31
CA THR A 124 8.87 12.08 -14.06
C THR A 124 8.51 13.41 -14.73
N LYS A 125 7.30 13.51 -15.30
CA LYS A 125 6.79 14.77 -15.87
C LYS A 125 6.47 15.81 -14.80
N GLN A 126 6.14 15.33 -13.60
CA GLN A 126 5.89 16.12 -12.40
C GLN A 126 7.10 15.96 -11.46
N PRO A 127 7.99 16.97 -11.36
CA PRO A 127 9.27 16.86 -10.65
C PRO A 127 9.16 16.46 -9.17
N GLU A 128 8.04 16.76 -8.51
CA GLU A 128 7.77 16.39 -7.13
C GLU A 128 7.74 14.88 -6.89
N PHE A 129 7.53 14.08 -7.94
CA PHE A 129 7.52 12.61 -7.86
C PHE A 129 8.86 11.98 -8.22
N GLN A 130 9.88 12.76 -8.59
CA GLN A 130 11.16 12.22 -9.05
C GLN A 130 11.86 11.37 -7.97
N GLU A 131 11.76 11.77 -6.71
CA GLU A 131 12.33 11.05 -5.56
C GLU A 131 11.33 10.07 -4.91
N VAL A 132 10.10 9.98 -5.45
CA VAL A 132 9.03 9.12 -4.95
C VAL A 132 9.07 7.76 -5.65
N ILE A 133 9.30 7.75 -6.96
CA ILE A 133 9.27 6.52 -7.76
C ILE A 133 10.30 5.49 -7.28
N GLY A 134 9.89 4.22 -7.26
CA GLY A 134 10.75 3.12 -6.84
C GLY A 134 10.79 2.89 -5.33
N GLN A 135 9.83 3.43 -4.58
CA GLN A 135 9.66 3.11 -3.16
C GLN A 135 9.58 1.59 -2.92
N ARG A 136 10.12 1.13 -1.78
CA ARG A 136 10.11 -0.29 -1.34
C ARG A 136 9.73 -0.40 0.14
N LEU A 137 8.62 0.24 0.51
CA LEU A 137 8.04 0.23 1.85
C LEU A 137 6.83 -0.72 1.95
N GLU A 138 5.82 -0.51 1.12
CA GLU A 138 4.59 -1.31 1.07
C GLU A 138 3.85 -1.10 -0.26
N MET A 139 2.83 -1.92 -0.53
CA MET A 139 1.87 -1.67 -1.62
C MET A 139 1.20 -0.31 -1.47
N SER A 140 1.08 0.42 -2.58
CA SER A 140 0.30 1.66 -2.58
C SER A 140 -1.21 1.37 -2.46
N SER A 141 -1.99 2.40 -2.14
CA SER A 141 -3.47 2.28 -2.18
C SER A 141 -3.97 1.88 -3.57
N ASN A 142 -3.30 2.29 -4.64
CA ASN A 142 -3.67 1.93 -6.01
C ASN A 142 -3.25 0.50 -6.37
N ASP A 143 -2.12 -0.01 -5.87
CA ASP A 143 -1.73 -1.42 -6.01
C ASP A 143 -2.80 -2.33 -5.39
N VAL A 144 -3.21 -2.03 -4.16
CA VAL A 144 -4.28 -2.76 -3.45
C VAL A 144 -5.61 -2.64 -4.19
N LEU A 145 -5.97 -1.46 -4.68
CA LEU A 145 -7.22 -1.24 -5.41
C LEU A 145 -7.26 -2.04 -6.73
N LYS A 146 -6.18 -2.01 -7.51
CA LYS A 146 -6.03 -2.80 -8.74
C LYS A 146 -6.18 -4.29 -8.42
N LEU A 147 -5.48 -4.79 -7.39
CA LEU A 147 -5.53 -6.21 -7.02
C LEU A 147 -6.94 -6.64 -6.61
N ASN A 148 -7.60 -5.83 -5.79
CA ASN A 148 -8.98 -6.09 -5.38
C ASN A 148 -9.95 -6.08 -6.55
N ARG A 149 -9.80 -5.15 -7.52
CA ARG A 149 -10.61 -5.12 -8.75
C ARG A 149 -10.37 -6.34 -9.62
N MET A 150 -9.11 -6.73 -9.81
CA MET A 150 -8.71 -7.87 -10.64
C MET A 150 -9.29 -9.19 -10.12
N TYR A 151 -9.29 -9.39 -8.79
CA TYR A 151 -9.77 -10.61 -8.14
C TYR A 151 -11.16 -10.47 -7.51
N SER A 152 -11.89 -9.38 -7.81
CA SER A 152 -13.24 -9.11 -7.26
C SER A 152 -13.33 -9.27 -5.74
N CYS A 153 -12.31 -8.80 -5.01
CA CYS A 153 -12.25 -8.89 -3.55
C CYS A 153 -13.17 -7.86 -2.89
N ASN A 154 -14.00 -8.29 -1.94
CA ASN A 154 -14.94 -7.45 -1.19
C ASN A 154 -14.67 -7.43 0.33
N ALA A 155 -13.74 -8.26 0.80
CA ALA A 155 -13.35 -8.39 2.19
C ALA A 155 -11.89 -8.84 2.29
N SER A 156 -11.30 -8.72 3.47
CA SER A 156 -10.00 -9.30 3.77
C SER A 156 -10.12 -10.28 4.94
N VAL A 157 -9.20 -11.24 5.00
CA VAL A 157 -9.20 -12.30 6.02
C VAL A 157 -8.90 -11.76 7.43
N ALA A 158 -8.07 -10.72 7.52
CA ALA A 158 -7.55 -10.20 8.79
C ALA A 158 -8.20 -8.88 9.24
N PHE A 159 -8.74 -8.07 8.32
CA PHE A 159 -9.38 -6.81 8.68
C PHE A 159 -10.71 -7.07 9.38
N LYS A 160 -10.86 -6.51 10.59
CA LYS A 160 -12.11 -6.57 11.35
C LYS A 160 -12.85 -5.24 11.27
N GLU A 161 -12.25 -4.19 11.81
CA GLU A 161 -12.86 -2.87 11.90
C GLU A 161 -11.79 -1.78 12.00
N SER A 162 -12.09 -0.61 11.44
CA SER A 162 -11.33 0.62 11.66
C SER A 162 -12.33 1.75 11.88
N CYS A 163 -12.14 2.54 12.94
CA CYS A 163 -13.04 3.63 13.28
C CYS A 163 -12.28 4.91 13.58
N SER A 164 -12.48 5.94 12.75
CA SER A 164 -11.93 7.28 12.94
C SER A 164 -12.96 8.26 13.53
N PHE A 165 -14.18 7.82 13.87
CA PHE A 165 -15.26 8.66 14.37
C PHE A 165 -15.63 9.86 13.48
N SER A 166 -15.23 9.84 12.21
CA SER A 166 -15.54 10.84 11.17
C SER A 166 -17.03 10.86 10.81
N ASN A 167 -17.69 9.70 10.87
CA ASN A 167 -19.11 9.55 10.58
C ASN A 167 -19.99 9.60 11.84
N SER A 168 -21.22 10.11 11.70
CA SER A 168 -22.20 10.18 12.80
C SER A 168 -22.63 8.83 13.35
N GLY A 169 -22.50 7.76 12.55
CA GLY A 169 -22.83 6.40 12.93
C GLY A 169 -21.83 5.73 13.89
N LEU A 170 -20.73 6.40 14.28
CA LEU A 170 -19.73 5.89 15.23
C LEU A 170 -19.26 4.46 14.94
N CYS A 171 -19.20 4.09 13.66
CA CYS A 171 -18.83 2.73 13.21
C CYS A 171 -19.72 1.61 13.78
N GLY A 172 -20.95 1.93 14.21
CA GLY A 172 -21.84 0.97 14.85
C GLY A 172 -21.61 0.80 16.35
N MET A 173 -20.71 1.58 16.96
CA MET A 173 -20.52 1.59 18.40
C MET A 173 -21.78 2.12 19.10
N SER A 174 -22.28 1.35 20.06
CA SER A 174 -23.44 1.72 20.86
C SER A 174 -23.03 2.44 22.15
N ARG A 175 -23.73 3.52 22.49
CA ARG A 175 -23.56 4.19 23.80
C ARG A 175 -24.34 3.41 24.85
N CYS A 176 -23.65 2.88 25.85
CA CYS A 176 -24.30 2.23 26.98
C CYS A 176 -25.04 3.27 27.84
N SER A 177 -26.37 3.25 27.82
CA SER A 177 -27.25 4.13 28.60
C SER A 177 -27.60 3.57 29.98
N ARG A 178 -26.75 2.71 30.58
CA ARG A 178 -26.92 2.26 31.98
C ARG A 178 -26.50 3.36 32.95
N SER A 179 -27.44 4.30 33.09
CA SER A 179 -27.66 5.35 34.08
C SER A 179 -28.03 6.66 33.39
N ALA A 180 -29.04 6.62 32.51
CA ALA A 180 -29.87 7.78 32.21
C ALA A 180 -30.75 8.15 33.43
N GLU A 181 -30.13 8.34 34.59
CA GLU A 181 -30.65 9.29 35.55
C GLU A 181 -30.30 10.67 35.00
N LYS A 182 -31.29 11.55 34.88
CA LYS A 182 -31.09 12.96 34.51
C LYS A 182 -30.02 13.55 35.44
N GLY A 183 -28.80 13.73 34.93
CA GLY A 183 -27.66 14.25 35.70
C GLY A 183 -26.41 13.34 35.77
N SER A 184 -26.39 12.17 35.14
CA SER A 184 -25.17 11.34 35.10
C SER A 184 -24.09 11.94 34.18
N GLU A 185 -23.06 12.53 34.77
CA GLU A 185 -21.86 13.10 34.12
C GLU A 185 -20.92 12.04 33.51
N ASN A 186 -21.31 10.76 33.50
CA ASN A 186 -20.44 9.66 33.10
C ASN A 186 -20.85 9.11 31.74
N GLY A 187 -20.27 9.67 30.67
CA GLY A 187 -20.48 9.17 29.32
C GLY A 187 -19.45 9.65 28.32
N TRP A 188 -19.24 8.85 27.28
CA TRP A 188 -18.41 9.21 26.13
C TRP A 188 -19.21 10.11 25.19
N GLU A 189 -18.75 11.33 24.96
CA GLU A 189 -19.32 12.25 23.99
C GLU A 189 -18.39 12.42 22.79
N ARG A 190 -18.95 12.43 21.58
CA ARG A 190 -18.26 12.72 20.33
C ARG A 190 -18.07 14.25 20.23
N VAL A 191 -16.84 14.76 20.45
CA VAL A 191 -16.51 16.20 20.48
C VAL A 191 -15.34 16.54 19.57
N THR A 192 -15.33 17.67 18.86
CA THR A 192 -14.18 18.06 18.00
C THR A 192 -12.95 18.56 18.78
N GLN A 193 -13.13 18.90 20.06
CA GLN A 193 -12.11 19.37 20.99
C GLN A 193 -12.56 19.13 22.42
N ALA A 194 -11.63 18.96 23.36
CA ALA A 194 -11.93 18.78 24.78
C ALA A 194 -11.39 19.95 25.63
N ALA A 195 -12.14 20.32 26.67
CA ALA A 195 -11.68 21.31 27.65
C ALA A 195 -10.47 20.76 28.42
N GLY A 196 -9.34 21.46 28.38
CA GLY A 196 -8.06 20.97 28.91
C GLY A 196 -7.23 20.15 27.92
N GLY A 197 -7.71 19.99 26.69
CA GLY A 197 -7.06 19.25 25.62
C GLY A 197 -7.48 17.78 25.53
N PRO A 198 -7.25 17.12 24.37
CA PRO A 198 -6.61 17.67 23.18
C PRO A 198 -7.54 18.62 22.38
N TYR A 199 -6.94 19.61 21.70
CA TYR A 199 -7.66 20.64 20.92
C TYR A 199 -7.98 20.20 19.49
N THR A 200 -7.40 19.07 19.06
CA THR A 200 -7.63 18.42 17.77
C THR A 200 -7.61 16.91 17.98
N ASP A 201 -8.17 16.16 17.06
CA ASP A 201 -8.05 14.71 17.06
C ASP A 201 -6.67 14.24 16.55
N HIS A 202 -6.44 12.93 16.64
CA HIS A 202 -5.21 12.28 16.16
C HIS A 202 -5.36 11.75 14.73
N SER A 203 -6.59 11.63 14.22
CA SER A 203 -6.86 10.99 12.93
C SER A 203 -6.61 11.90 11.75
N ASN A 204 -6.66 13.23 11.92
CA ASN A 204 -6.18 14.20 10.94
C ASN A 204 -5.64 15.42 11.66
N LEU A 205 -4.48 15.91 11.24
CA LEU A 205 -3.85 17.16 11.70
C LEU A 205 -4.75 18.40 11.46
N GLY A 206 -5.89 18.51 12.15
CA GLY A 206 -6.68 19.73 12.27
C GLY A 206 -7.95 19.87 11.43
N THR A 207 -8.51 18.82 10.82
CA THR A 207 -9.77 18.95 10.04
C THR A 207 -10.93 18.12 10.60
N ASN A 208 -11.69 18.76 11.50
CA ASN A 208 -13.09 18.46 11.87
C ASN A 208 -13.47 16.99 12.11
N VAL A 209 -12.80 16.31 13.04
CA VAL A 209 -13.24 15.00 13.53
C VAL A 209 -13.09 14.91 15.06
N PHE A 210 -13.84 13.99 15.66
CA PHE A 210 -14.32 14.07 17.03
C PHE A 210 -13.68 13.03 17.97
N ILE A 211 -13.22 13.47 19.13
CA ILE A 211 -12.73 12.71 20.28
C ILE A 211 -13.93 12.12 21.03
N LEU A 212 -13.79 10.91 21.58
CA LEU A 212 -14.65 10.47 22.68
C LEU A 212 -14.05 11.02 23.97
N GLY A 213 -14.78 11.89 24.69
CA GLY A 213 -14.36 12.43 26.00
C GLY A 213 -15.30 12.01 27.12
N GLN A 214 -14.77 11.76 28.33
CA GLN A 214 -15.58 11.51 29.53
C GLN A 214 -15.96 12.85 30.18
N LEU A 215 -17.26 13.09 30.36
CA LEU A 215 -17.82 14.31 30.97
C LEU A 215 -17.56 14.46 32.48
N SER A 216 -16.41 14.07 33.06
CA SER A 216 -16.09 14.45 34.46
C SER A 216 -14.65 14.26 34.94
N GLN A 217 -13.64 13.99 34.09
CA GLN A 217 -12.27 13.91 34.61
C GLN A 217 -11.49 15.21 34.40
N LYS A 218 -11.43 16.00 35.47
CA LYS A 218 -10.28 16.86 35.76
C LYS A 218 -9.01 15.99 35.63
N TRP A 219 -8.24 16.23 34.58
CA TRP A 219 -6.91 15.64 34.44
C TRP A 219 -5.99 16.21 35.52
N ASN A 220 -5.92 15.55 36.68
CA ASN A 220 -4.74 15.65 37.54
C ASN A 220 -3.72 14.62 37.04
N LEU A 221 -2.85 15.07 36.13
CA LEU A 221 -1.61 14.35 35.83
C LEU A 221 -0.72 14.40 37.08
N LEU A 222 -0.80 13.36 37.91
CA LEU A 222 0.27 13.03 38.84
C LEU A 222 1.47 12.58 38.01
N GLN A 223 2.43 13.49 37.82
CA GLN A 223 3.82 13.14 37.57
C GLN A 223 4.32 12.26 38.72
N THR A 224 4.37 10.95 38.54
CA THR A 224 5.34 10.14 39.28
C THR A 224 6.67 10.24 38.53
N ARG A 225 7.47 11.24 38.92
CA ARG A 225 8.92 11.22 38.67
C ARG A 225 9.51 10.05 39.44
N GLY A 226 10.39 9.30 38.78
CA GLY A 226 11.25 8.33 39.42
C GLY A 226 12.17 8.99 40.45
N GLN A 227 12.51 8.21 41.46
CA GLN A 227 13.82 8.19 42.09
C GLN A 227 14.45 6.83 41.78
#